data_AF-A0A819UQF1-F1
#
_entry.id   AF-A0A819UQF1-F1
#
_cell.length_a   1.000
_cell.length_b   1.000
_cell.length_c   1.000
_cell.angle_alpha   90.00
_cell.angle_beta   90.00
_cell.angle_gamma   90.00
#
_symmetry.space_group_name_H-M   'P 1'
#
loop_
_entity.id
_entity.type
_entity.pdbx_description
1 polymer ?
#
loop_
_entity_poly.entity_id
_entity_poly.type
_entity_poly.pdbx_seq_one_letter_code
_entity_poly.pdbx_strand_id
1 'polypeptide(L)'
;RRVPIVPAAVLNDLNVGDDPFIVPDANLGYSTCMSASNSRVHEGNVGAGSGASIGKLFGIEYAMKGGIGSTSITVQDSVTNSTITVGVLVAVNAVGDIYKDGILLAGARTSDGKHLRNTVETLLSINSSIFNKFPTGTATTLACVVTDAKLTKAQAKKISQMAHDGFARAINPVHTMSDGDVVFTLATGLFPVSDVNLIGIMAAYVVERAIVRAVEQATSLPGFPNDSDCQILNSSINRILTCEYWDLNPPSCFT
;
A
#
# COMPACT_ATOMS: atom_id res chain seq x y z
N ARG A 1 -32.68 -16.83 -11.76
CA ARG A 1 -31.46 -17.23 -11.00
C ARG A 1 -30.63 -15.97 -10.73
N ARG A 2 -30.17 -15.72 -9.50
CA ARG A 2 -29.25 -14.61 -9.21
C ARG A 2 -27.81 -15.10 -9.40
N VAL A 3 -26.96 -14.31 -10.03
CA VAL A 3 -25.54 -14.61 -10.25
C VAL A 3 -24.71 -13.58 -9.48
N PRO A 4 -23.99 -13.97 -8.41
CA PRO A 4 -23.14 -13.06 -7.64
C PRO A 4 -21.95 -12.58 -8.48
N ILE A 5 -21.62 -11.30 -8.38
CA ILE A 5 -20.40 -10.73 -8.95
C ILE A 5 -19.46 -10.45 -7.78
N VAL A 6 -18.37 -11.20 -7.70
CA VAL A 6 -17.39 -11.12 -6.60
C VAL A 6 -16.02 -10.79 -7.20
N PRO A 7 -15.66 -9.50 -7.27
CA PRO A 7 -14.31 -9.10 -7.65
C PRO A 7 -13.31 -9.62 -6.62
N ALA A 8 -12.15 -10.08 -7.08
CA ALA A 8 -11.06 -10.54 -6.24
C ALA A 8 -9.73 -10.02 -6.79
N ALA A 9 -8.76 -9.85 -5.90
CA ALA A 9 -7.36 -9.59 -6.20
C ALA A 9 -6.52 -10.39 -5.19
N VAL A 10 -5.27 -10.67 -5.56
CA VAL A 10 -4.36 -11.50 -4.77
C VAL A 10 -3.04 -10.77 -4.58
N LEU A 11 -2.33 -11.11 -3.51
CA LEU A 11 -0.94 -10.74 -3.30
C LEU A 11 -0.09 -12.01 -3.25
N ASN A 12 1.18 -11.91 -3.67
CA ASN A 12 2.10 -13.03 -3.64
C ASN A 12 2.86 -13.06 -2.30
N ASP A 13 2.55 -14.05 -1.46
CA ASP A 13 3.20 -14.33 -0.19
C ASP A 13 3.85 -15.72 -0.14
N LEU A 14 4.06 -16.38 -1.29
CA LEU A 14 4.59 -17.75 -1.37
C LEU A 14 6.02 -17.91 -0.82
N ASN A 15 6.72 -16.79 -0.60
CA ASN A 15 8.07 -16.77 -0.01
C ASN A 15 8.05 -16.56 1.52
N VAL A 16 6.88 -16.63 2.15
CA VAL A 16 6.69 -16.46 3.60
C VAL A 16 6.10 -17.74 4.18
N GLY A 17 6.74 -18.28 5.21
CA GLY A 17 6.39 -19.58 5.80
C GLY A 17 7.17 -20.75 5.20
N ASP A 18 6.90 -21.96 5.69
CA ASP A 18 7.70 -23.15 5.39
C ASP A 18 7.21 -23.93 4.15
N ASP A 19 5.95 -23.74 3.73
CA ASP A 19 5.34 -24.49 2.63
C ASP A 19 4.63 -23.55 1.62
N PRO A 20 5.19 -23.37 0.41
CA PRO A 20 4.61 -22.51 -0.62
C PRO A 20 3.33 -23.08 -1.26
N PHE A 21 2.94 -24.32 -0.92
CA PHE A 21 1.70 -24.94 -1.40
C PHE A 21 0.51 -24.67 -0.48
N ILE A 22 0.72 -24.07 0.70
CA ILE A 22 -0.36 -23.62 1.57
C ILE A 22 -0.90 -22.28 1.04
N VAL A 23 -1.93 -22.37 0.21
CA VAL A 23 -2.59 -21.21 -0.42
C VAL A 23 -4.08 -21.17 -0.10
N PRO A 24 -4.72 -19.99 -0.08
CA PRO A 24 -6.16 -19.88 0.15
C PRO A 24 -6.99 -20.69 -0.85
N ASP A 25 -7.90 -21.53 -0.34
CA ASP A 25 -8.85 -22.30 -1.13
C ASP A 25 -10.27 -21.72 -1.08
N ALA A 26 -11.20 -22.36 -1.80
CA ALA A 26 -12.61 -21.94 -1.81
C ALA A 26 -13.28 -22.01 -0.42
N ASN A 27 -12.87 -22.96 0.43
CA ASN A 27 -13.43 -23.11 1.78
C ASN A 27 -12.96 -21.99 2.71
N LEU A 28 -11.69 -21.61 2.62
CA LEU A 28 -11.15 -20.46 3.35
C LEU A 28 -11.83 -19.17 2.88
N GLY A 29 -12.03 -18.99 1.57
CA GLY A 29 -12.79 -17.87 1.03
C GLY A 29 -14.22 -17.80 1.58
N TYR A 30 -14.93 -18.93 1.57
CA TYR A 30 -16.30 -19.01 2.10
C TYR A 30 -16.38 -18.75 3.61
N SER A 31 -15.51 -19.39 4.41
CA SER A 31 -15.47 -19.21 5.87
C SER A 31 -15.07 -17.79 6.27
N THR A 32 -14.20 -17.13 5.49
CA THR A 32 -13.87 -15.71 5.66
C THR A 32 -15.10 -14.83 5.43
N CYS A 33 -15.86 -15.07 4.36
CA CYS A 33 -17.13 -14.37 4.12
C CYS A 33 -18.13 -14.56 5.27
N MET A 34 -18.22 -15.77 5.82
CA MET A 34 -19.10 -16.07 6.96
C MET A 34 -18.63 -15.41 8.27
N SER A 35 -17.34 -15.11 8.39
CA SER A 35 -16.75 -14.46 9.58
C SER A 35 -16.80 -12.93 9.53
N ALA A 36 -17.26 -12.34 8.41
CA ALA A 36 -17.41 -10.90 8.29
C ALA A 36 -18.38 -10.35 9.35
N SER A 37 -18.00 -9.25 10.01
CA SER A 37 -18.78 -8.64 11.09
C SER A 37 -18.67 -7.12 11.09
N ASN A 38 -19.49 -6.46 11.90
CA ASN A 38 -19.43 -5.01 12.15
C ASN A 38 -18.43 -4.63 13.25
N SER A 39 -17.64 -5.60 13.74
CA SER A 39 -16.63 -5.35 14.77
C SER A 39 -15.46 -4.54 14.22
N ARG A 40 -14.63 -3.99 15.11
CA ARG A 40 -13.38 -3.36 14.70
C ARG A 40 -12.55 -4.34 13.86
N VAL A 41 -12.01 -3.85 12.74
CA VAL A 41 -11.11 -4.63 11.90
C VAL A 41 -9.88 -5.04 12.70
N HIS A 42 -9.52 -6.32 12.62
CA HIS A 42 -8.23 -6.81 13.09
C HIS A 42 -7.13 -6.40 12.11
N GLU A 43 -6.03 -5.85 12.62
CA GLU A 43 -4.90 -5.32 11.84
C GLU A 43 -3.65 -6.17 12.11
N GLY A 44 -2.59 -5.98 11.30
CA GLY A 44 -1.35 -6.75 11.39
C GLY A 44 -1.40 -8.07 10.62
N ASN A 45 -0.96 -9.15 11.25
CA ASN A 45 -0.74 -10.46 10.62
C ASN A 45 -2.03 -11.30 10.56
N VAL A 46 -3.07 -10.80 9.88
CA VAL A 46 -4.36 -11.49 9.78
C VAL A 46 -4.85 -11.54 8.33
N GLY A 47 -5.61 -12.59 7.98
CA GLY A 47 -6.17 -12.74 6.64
C GLY A 47 -5.11 -12.62 5.54
N ALA A 48 -5.35 -11.78 4.54
CA ALA A 48 -4.39 -11.52 3.46
C ALA A 48 -3.07 -10.87 3.94
N GLY A 49 -3.04 -10.27 5.14
CA GLY A 49 -1.82 -9.72 5.74
C GLY A 49 -0.93 -10.75 6.42
N SER A 50 -1.37 -12.01 6.54
CA SER A 50 -0.63 -13.05 7.27
C SER A 50 0.76 -13.26 6.68
N GLY A 51 0.87 -13.45 5.37
CA GLY A 51 2.14 -13.60 4.65
C GLY A 51 2.67 -12.30 4.00
N ALA A 52 2.02 -11.16 4.22
CA ALA A 52 2.41 -9.92 3.54
C ALA A 52 3.77 -9.37 4.02
N SER A 53 4.62 -8.91 3.09
CA SER A 53 5.96 -8.37 3.34
C SER A 53 6.29 -7.15 2.47
N ILE A 54 7.24 -6.32 2.93
CA ILE A 54 7.61 -5.03 2.32
C ILE A 54 9.13 -4.92 2.13
N GLY A 55 9.58 -3.95 1.30
CA GLY A 55 11.01 -3.68 1.14
C GLY A 55 11.78 -4.81 0.48
N LYS A 56 11.20 -5.38 -0.58
CA LYS A 56 11.65 -6.66 -1.15
C LYS A 56 12.71 -6.51 -2.23
N LEU A 57 12.94 -5.31 -2.75
CA LEU A 57 13.69 -5.11 -3.99
C LEU A 57 15.11 -5.72 -3.98
N PHE A 58 15.77 -5.76 -2.82
CA PHE A 58 17.13 -6.29 -2.70
C PHE A 58 17.20 -7.80 -2.42
N GLY A 59 16.07 -8.48 -2.29
CA GLY A 59 15.96 -9.87 -1.85
C GLY A 59 14.98 -10.02 -0.70
N ILE A 60 14.29 -11.16 -0.65
CA ILE A 60 13.27 -11.44 0.38
C ILE A 60 13.89 -11.54 1.78
N GLU A 61 15.16 -11.93 1.87
CA GLU A 61 15.93 -12.03 3.12
C GLU A 61 16.15 -10.67 3.80
N TYR A 62 16.01 -9.58 3.06
CA TYR A 62 16.11 -8.20 3.58
C TYR A 62 14.75 -7.57 3.85
N ALA A 63 13.65 -8.26 3.50
CA ALA A 63 12.32 -7.73 3.67
C ALA A 63 11.96 -7.54 5.15
N MET A 64 10.92 -6.75 5.36
CA MET A 64 10.25 -6.58 6.65
C MET A 64 8.80 -7.02 6.54
N LYS A 65 8.17 -7.22 7.70
CA LYS A 65 6.78 -7.64 7.76
C LYS A 65 5.84 -6.50 7.31
N GLY A 66 4.91 -6.83 6.41
CA GLY A 66 3.76 -6.01 6.06
C GLY A 66 2.51 -6.47 6.81
N GLY A 67 1.31 -6.16 6.33
CA GLY A 67 0.10 -6.62 7.04
C GLY A 67 -1.21 -6.03 6.55
N ILE A 68 -2.24 -6.18 7.38
CA ILE A 68 -3.52 -5.50 7.24
C ILE A 68 -3.52 -4.19 8.02
N GLY A 69 -3.98 -3.12 7.40
CA GLY A 69 -4.26 -1.86 8.07
C GLY A 69 -5.64 -1.32 7.72
N SER A 70 -6.25 -0.62 8.66
CA SER A 70 -7.55 0.01 8.44
C SER A 70 -7.66 1.35 9.17
N THR A 71 -8.29 2.32 8.52
CA THR A 71 -8.62 3.61 9.12
C THR A 71 -9.79 4.25 8.40
N SER A 72 -10.35 5.30 8.99
CA SER A 72 -11.40 6.10 8.39
C SER A 72 -11.25 7.58 8.74
N ILE A 73 -11.90 8.42 7.94
CA ILE A 73 -12.06 9.84 8.21
C ILE A 73 -13.51 10.23 7.91
N THR A 74 -14.04 11.12 8.73
CA THR A 74 -15.39 11.67 8.60
C THR A 74 -15.31 13.18 8.46
N VAL A 75 -15.98 13.73 7.46
CA VAL A 75 -15.97 15.17 7.14
C VAL A 75 -17.40 15.62 6.86
N GLN A 76 -17.75 16.84 7.29
CA GLN A 76 -19.00 17.49 6.94
C GLN A 76 -18.85 18.20 5.58
N ASP A 77 -19.66 17.82 4.61
CA ASP A 77 -19.80 18.53 3.35
C ASP A 77 -20.64 19.78 3.57
N SER A 78 -20.03 20.96 3.41
CA SER A 78 -20.67 22.25 3.69
C SER A 78 -21.80 22.60 2.71
N VAL A 79 -21.81 22.03 1.52
CA VAL A 79 -22.81 22.32 0.49
C VAL A 79 -24.05 21.46 0.67
N THR A 80 -23.86 20.16 0.93
CA THR A 80 -24.99 19.24 1.15
C THR A 80 -25.42 19.15 2.60
N ASN A 81 -24.63 19.71 3.52
CA ASN A 81 -24.75 19.56 4.98
C ASN A 81 -24.76 18.08 5.46
N SER A 82 -24.23 17.17 4.63
CA SER A 82 -24.11 15.75 4.96
C SER A 82 -22.80 15.48 5.69
N THR A 83 -22.82 14.55 6.64
CA THR A 83 -21.60 14.01 7.24
C THR A 83 -21.21 12.76 6.46
N ILE A 84 -20.06 12.80 5.81
CA ILE A 84 -19.58 11.74 4.93
C ILE A 84 -18.41 11.03 5.60
N THR A 85 -18.42 9.70 5.56
CA THR A 85 -17.32 8.87 6.03
C THR A 85 -16.65 8.16 4.86
N VAL A 86 -15.31 8.15 4.87
CA VAL A 86 -14.49 7.32 3.99
C VAL A 86 -13.60 6.46 4.87
N GLY A 87 -13.78 5.14 4.77
CA GLY A 87 -12.94 4.13 5.41
C GLY A 87 -12.13 3.36 4.38
N VAL A 88 -11.09 2.68 4.84
CA VAL A 88 -10.30 1.79 3.99
C VAL A 88 -9.82 0.56 4.76
N LEU A 89 -9.69 -0.55 4.03
CA LEU A 89 -8.94 -1.73 4.41
C LEU A 89 -7.81 -1.93 3.40
N VAL A 90 -6.58 -2.10 3.86
CA VAL A 90 -5.40 -2.29 2.99
C VAL A 90 -4.63 -3.54 3.42
N ALA A 91 -4.20 -4.34 2.45
CA ALA A 91 -3.20 -5.40 2.62
C ALA A 91 -1.90 -4.97 1.93
N VAL A 92 -0.82 -4.85 2.71
CA VAL A 92 0.44 -4.23 2.26
C VAL A 92 1.51 -5.30 2.02
N ASN A 93 1.71 -5.67 0.76
CA ASN A 93 2.78 -6.57 0.32
C ASN A 93 3.66 -5.89 -0.75
N ALA A 94 4.19 -4.71 -0.44
CA ALA A 94 4.83 -3.79 -1.39
C ALA A 94 6.27 -4.17 -1.76
N VAL A 95 6.71 -3.85 -2.98
CA VAL A 95 8.13 -4.00 -3.36
C VAL A 95 9.00 -2.95 -2.66
N GLY A 96 8.48 -1.73 -2.54
CA GLY A 96 9.19 -0.58 -1.99
C GLY A 96 9.13 -0.49 -0.48
N ASP A 97 9.72 0.60 -0.01
CA ASP A 97 9.77 0.93 1.40
C ASP A 97 8.55 1.76 1.81
N ILE A 98 8.24 1.74 3.10
CA ILE A 98 7.10 2.42 3.69
C ILE A 98 7.56 3.71 4.37
N TYR A 99 6.86 4.80 4.08
CA TYR A 99 7.13 6.14 4.58
C TYR A 99 5.97 6.64 5.42
N LYS A 100 6.29 7.33 6.51
CA LYS A 100 5.36 8.05 7.37
C LYS A 100 5.78 9.51 7.45
N ASP A 101 4.94 10.41 6.96
CA ASP A 101 5.19 11.85 6.95
C ASP A 101 6.55 12.22 6.27
N GLY A 102 6.89 11.49 5.19
CA GLY A 102 8.13 11.67 4.45
C GLY A 102 9.38 11.06 5.09
N ILE A 103 9.25 10.42 6.25
CA ILE A 103 10.33 9.70 6.94
C ILE A 103 10.20 8.21 6.63
N LEU A 104 11.32 7.59 6.25
CA LEU A 104 11.40 6.16 6.03
C LEU A 104 11.10 5.41 7.34
N LEU A 105 10.00 4.66 7.37
CA LEU A 105 9.51 3.94 8.55
C LEU A 105 9.99 2.48 8.57
N ALA A 106 9.82 1.78 7.45
CA ALA A 106 10.13 0.36 7.32
C ALA A 106 10.43 0.03 5.86
N GLY A 107 11.17 -1.04 5.57
CA GLY A 107 11.53 -1.38 4.20
C GLY A 107 12.71 -2.32 4.10
N ALA A 108 13.45 -2.23 3.00
CA ALA A 108 14.57 -3.12 2.74
C ALA A 108 15.70 -2.88 3.75
N ARG A 109 16.12 -3.94 4.43
CA ARG A 109 17.21 -3.90 5.43
C ARG A 109 18.58 -4.05 4.79
N THR A 110 19.61 -3.51 5.42
CA THR A 110 21.01 -3.78 5.09
C THR A 110 21.37 -5.24 5.38
N SER A 111 22.49 -5.72 4.82
CA SER A 111 22.91 -7.12 4.99
C SER A 111 23.25 -7.51 6.43
N ASP A 112 23.63 -6.55 7.27
CA ASP A 112 23.81 -6.74 8.71
C ASP A 112 22.48 -6.68 9.50
N GLY A 113 21.37 -6.34 8.84
CA GLY A 113 20.05 -6.20 9.44
C GLY A 113 19.89 -4.99 10.37
N LYS A 114 20.86 -4.08 10.43
CA LYS A 114 20.89 -2.98 11.41
C LYS A 114 20.39 -1.64 10.89
N HIS A 115 20.21 -1.50 9.59
CA HIS A 115 19.75 -0.25 8.96
C HIS A 115 18.74 -0.51 7.85
N LEU A 116 17.96 0.51 7.51
CA LEU A 116 17.16 0.52 6.28
C LEU A 116 18.03 1.07 5.14
N ARG A 117 17.93 0.46 3.96
CA ARG A 117 18.74 0.85 2.78
C ARG A 117 18.30 2.16 2.14
N ASN A 118 17.04 2.55 2.31
CA ASN A 118 16.36 3.52 1.45
C ASN A 118 16.49 3.11 -0.03
N THR A 119 15.49 2.37 -0.51
CA THR A 119 15.51 1.72 -1.82
C THR A 119 15.74 2.70 -2.95
N VAL A 120 15.03 3.82 -2.97
CA VAL A 120 15.16 4.82 -4.05
C VAL A 120 16.53 5.48 -4.05
N GLU A 121 17.00 5.92 -2.88
CA GLU A 121 18.31 6.57 -2.76
C GLU A 121 19.44 5.61 -3.18
N THR A 122 19.38 4.37 -2.72
CA THR A 122 20.33 3.33 -3.10
C THR A 122 20.35 3.14 -4.62
N LEU A 123 19.20 2.95 -5.26
CA LEU A 123 19.12 2.75 -6.71
C LEU A 123 19.65 3.93 -7.53
N LEU A 124 19.29 5.15 -7.13
CA LEU A 124 19.71 6.36 -7.84
C LEU A 124 21.21 6.62 -7.66
N SER A 125 21.81 6.22 -6.53
CA SER A 125 23.25 6.40 -6.27
C SER A 125 24.15 5.43 -7.07
N ILE A 126 23.71 4.19 -7.28
CA ILE A 126 24.52 3.15 -7.95
C ILE A 126 24.36 3.12 -9.47
N ASN A 127 23.43 3.92 -10.03
CA ASN A 127 23.11 3.99 -11.46
C ASN A 127 23.02 2.62 -12.15
N SER A 128 22.38 1.64 -11.49
CA SER A 128 22.31 0.26 -11.96
C SER A 128 20.89 -0.27 -11.96
N SER A 129 20.54 -1.08 -12.97
CA SER A 129 19.20 -1.67 -13.11
C SER A 129 19.04 -2.92 -12.22
N ILE A 130 19.09 -2.76 -10.89
CA ILE A 130 18.80 -3.88 -9.96
C ILE A 130 17.40 -4.46 -10.21
N PHE A 131 16.47 -3.66 -10.71
CA PHE A 131 15.11 -4.08 -11.07
C PHE A 131 15.05 -5.30 -12.00
N ASN A 132 16.03 -5.50 -12.89
CA ASN A 132 16.03 -6.64 -13.81
C ASN A 132 16.30 -8.00 -13.12
N LYS A 133 16.71 -7.99 -11.84
CA LYS A 133 16.96 -9.20 -11.06
C LYS A 133 15.79 -9.57 -10.15
N PHE A 134 14.79 -8.71 -9.99
CA PHE A 134 13.64 -8.97 -9.15
C PHE A 134 12.50 -9.57 -9.99
N PRO A 135 11.92 -10.73 -9.62
CA PRO A 135 10.88 -11.35 -10.42
C PRO A 135 9.63 -10.45 -10.48
N THR A 136 9.09 -10.27 -11.68
CA THR A 136 7.86 -9.50 -11.91
C THR A 136 6.67 -10.14 -11.19
N GLY A 137 5.70 -9.32 -10.78
CA GLY A 137 4.45 -9.78 -10.14
C GLY A 137 4.61 -10.41 -8.75
N THR A 138 5.67 -10.10 -8.00
CA THR A 138 5.93 -10.64 -6.66
C THR A 138 5.59 -9.67 -5.52
N ALA A 139 5.12 -8.47 -5.86
CA ALA A 139 4.63 -7.49 -4.91
C ALA A 139 3.24 -6.99 -5.30
N THR A 140 2.43 -6.61 -4.31
CA THR A 140 1.04 -6.21 -4.52
C THR A 140 0.53 -5.48 -3.28
N THR A 141 0.06 -4.26 -3.42
CA THR A 141 -0.73 -3.58 -2.38
C THR A 141 -2.20 -3.55 -2.79
N LEU A 142 -3.07 -4.07 -1.94
CA LEU A 142 -4.50 -4.18 -2.19
C LEU A 142 -5.26 -3.24 -1.26
N ALA A 143 -6.16 -2.41 -1.79
CA ALA A 143 -7.02 -1.57 -0.96
C ALA A 143 -8.50 -1.69 -1.34
N CYS A 144 -9.34 -1.56 -0.32
CA CYS A 144 -10.79 -1.49 -0.41
C CYS A 144 -11.24 -0.20 0.27
N VAL A 145 -11.53 0.83 -0.51
CA VAL A 145 -12.07 2.10 -0.06
C VAL A 145 -13.59 1.97 0.03
N VAL A 146 -14.17 2.38 1.15
CA VAL A 146 -15.62 2.31 1.39
C VAL A 146 -16.11 3.68 1.85
N THR A 147 -17.21 4.15 1.27
CA THR A 147 -17.87 5.40 1.68
C THR A 147 -19.38 5.25 1.77
N ASP A 148 -20.00 6.12 2.57
CA ASP A 148 -21.45 6.26 2.63
C ASP A 148 -22.02 7.27 1.62
N ALA A 149 -21.16 7.94 0.84
CA ALA A 149 -21.55 8.86 -0.22
C ALA A 149 -22.30 8.16 -1.37
N LYS A 150 -23.22 8.88 -2.00
CA LYS A 150 -23.89 8.51 -3.26
C LYS A 150 -22.96 8.75 -4.44
N LEU A 151 -22.54 7.66 -5.07
CA LEU A 151 -21.61 7.67 -6.19
C LEU A 151 -22.14 6.89 -7.40
N THR A 152 -21.93 7.44 -8.58
CA THR A 152 -22.01 6.69 -9.83
C THR A 152 -20.80 5.76 -9.98
N LYS A 153 -20.89 4.76 -10.88
CA LYS A 153 -19.76 3.86 -11.18
C LYS A 153 -18.52 4.60 -11.70
N ALA A 154 -18.71 5.66 -12.50
CA ALA A 154 -17.62 6.48 -13.01
C ALA A 154 -16.92 7.26 -11.87
N GLN A 155 -17.68 7.82 -10.94
CA GLN A 155 -17.14 8.49 -9.76
C GLN A 155 -16.39 7.53 -8.85
N ALA A 156 -16.93 6.33 -8.59
CA ALA A 156 -16.23 5.30 -7.81
C ALA A 156 -14.92 4.87 -8.48
N LYS A 157 -14.89 4.72 -9.81
CA LYS A 157 -13.65 4.45 -10.57
C LYS A 157 -12.64 5.58 -10.42
N LYS A 158 -13.09 6.85 -10.47
CA LYS A 158 -12.20 8.01 -10.29
C LYS A 158 -11.63 8.07 -8.86
N ILE A 159 -12.43 7.73 -7.85
CA ILE A 159 -11.96 7.64 -6.46
C ILE A 159 -10.93 6.51 -6.32
N SER A 160 -11.14 5.34 -6.93
CA SER A 160 -10.12 4.29 -6.97
C SER A 160 -8.81 4.82 -7.56
N GLN A 161 -8.85 5.58 -8.66
CA GLN A 161 -7.65 6.18 -9.25
C GLN A 161 -6.95 7.17 -8.30
N MET A 162 -7.70 8.05 -7.63
CA MET A 162 -7.12 9.02 -6.68
C MET A 162 -6.57 8.34 -5.42
N ALA A 163 -7.19 7.23 -4.99
CA ALA A 163 -6.73 6.47 -3.84
C ALA A 163 -5.33 5.87 -4.04
N HIS A 164 -4.90 5.60 -5.28
CA HIS A 164 -3.52 5.23 -5.59
C HIS A 164 -2.51 6.32 -5.20
N ASP A 165 -2.90 7.60 -5.13
CA ASP A 165 -2.02 8.66 -4.61
C ASP A 165 -1.69 8.44 -3.12
N GLY A 166 -2.55 7.73 -2.38
CA GLY A 166 -2.25 7.26 -1.03
C GLY A 166 -1.16 6.19 -0.99
N PHE A 167 -1.11 5.31 -2.00
CA PHE A 167 0.00 4.36 -2.16
C PHE A 167 1.30 5.10 -2.42
N ALA A 168 1.32 6.03 -3.38
CA ALA A 168 2.52 6.79 -3.74
C ALA A 168 3.08 7.67 -2.60
N ARG A 169 2.22 8.12 -1.66
CA ARG A 169 2.66 8.86 -0.47
C ARG A 169 3.26 7.99 0.62
N ALA A 170 2.78 6.75 0.75
CA ALA A 170 3.21 5.84 1.80
C ALA A 170 4.22 4.78 1.34
N ILE A 171 4.37 4.54 0.02
CA ILE A 171 5.19 3.46 -0.55
C ILE A 171 6.12 4.05 -1.60
N ASN A 172 7.42 3.77 -1.48
CA ASN A 172 8.39 4.24 -2.46
C ASN A 172 9.56 3.24 -2.65
N PRO A 173 9.78 2.70 -3.87
CA PRO A 173 8.96 2.87 -5.08
C PRO A 173 7.64 2.08 -5.01
N VAL A 174 6.65 2.51 -5.80
CA VAL A 174 5.35 1.83 -5.98
C VAL A 174 4.97 1.81 -7.46
N HIS A 175 4.00 0.99 -7.86
CA HIS A 175 3.55 0.88 -9.26
C HIS A 175 4.64 0.45 -10.23
N THR A 176 5.62 -0.30 -9.73
CA THR A 176 6.65 -0.90 -10.57
C THR A 176 6.06 -2.04 -11.40
N MET A 177 6.83 -2.54 -12.38
CA MET A 177 6.45 -3.75 -13.12
C MET A 177 6.35 -5.02 -12.24
N SER A 178 6.82 -4.94 -10.99
CA SER A 178 6.70 -6.02 -10.02
C SER A 178 5.42 -5.94 -9.19
N ASP A 179 4.72 -4.81 -9.23
CA ASP A 179 3.55 -4.54 -8.40
C ASP A 179 2.24 -4.89 -9.12
N GLY A 180 1.38 -5.63 -8.43
CA GLY A 180 -0.01 -5.90 -8.80
C GLY A 180 -1.01 -5.00 -8.09
N ASP A 181 -0.69 -3.70 -7.90
CA ASP A 181 -1.47 -2.81 -7.03
C ASP A 181 -2.92 -2.61 -7.51
N VAL A 182 -3.88 -2.73 -6.59
CA VAL A 182 -5.31 -2.60 -6.92
C VAL A 182 -6.07 -1.84 -5.82
N VAL A 183 -6.93 -0.91 -6.24
CA VAL A 183 -7.93 -0.27 -5.37
C VAL A 183 -9.36 -0.55 -5.83
N PHE A 184 -10.16 -1.17 -4.96
CA PHE A 184 -11.62 -1.25 -5.10
C PHE A 184 -12.30 -0.12 -4.33
N THR A 185 -13.30 0.53 -4.93
CA THR A 185 -14.13 1.53 -4.26
C THR A 185 -15.59 1.06 -4.16
N LEU A 186 -16.13 1.07 -2.96
CA LEU A 186 -17.53 0.74 -2.65
C LEU A 186 -18.23 1.95 -2.03
N ALA A 187 -19.52 2.08 -2.35
CA ALA A 187 -20.37 3.16 -1.90
C ALA A 187 -21.71 2.58 -1.44
N THR A 188 -22.13 2.84 -0.20
CA THR A 188 -23.45 2.41 0.28
C THR A 188 -24.58 3.32 -0.22
N GLY A 189 -24.26 4.53 -0.67
CA GLY A 189 -25.20 5.43 -1.32
C GLY A 189 -26.22 6.05 -0.37
N LEU A 190 -25.84 6.30 0.88
CA LEU A 190 -26.70 6.86 1.90
C LEU A 190 -26.82 8.38 1.78
N PHE A 191 -25.69 9.08 1.65
CA PHE A 191 -25.63 10.54 1.74
C PHE A 191 -25.24 11.21 0.42
N PRO A 192 -25.86 12.33 0.04
CA PRO A 192 -25.40 13.11 -1.11
C PRO A 192 -24.02 13.72 -0.83
N VAL A 193 -23.22 13.88 -1.88
CA VAL A 193 -21.96 14.61 -1.84
C VAL A 193 -21.93 15.66 -2.95
N SER A 194 -21.43 16.85 -2.64
CA SER A 194 -21.34 17.96 -3.59
C SER A 194 -20.19 17.79 -4.58
N ASP A 195 -19.04 17.28 -4.12
CA ASP A 195 -17.85 17.11 -4.94
C ASP A 195 -17.20 15.73 -4.74
N VAL A 196 -17.02 14.98 -5.83
CA VAL A 196 -16.32 13.69 -5.84
C VAL A 196 -14.85 13.84 -5.45
N ASN A 197 -14.22 14.99 -5.72
CA ASN A 197 -12.83 15.23 -5.37
C ASN A 197 -12.61 15.21 -3.86
N LEU A 198 -13.60 15.68 -3.07
CA LEU A 198 -13.54 15.58 -1.61
C LEU A 198 -13.38 14.13 -1.17
N ILE A 199 -14.18 13.22 -1.74
CA ILE A 199 -14.09 11.78 -1.45
C ILE A 199 -12.77 11.20 -1.92
N GLY A 200 -12.28 11.60 -3.09
CA GLY A 200 -10.99 11.14 -3.62
C GLY A 200 -9.81 11.58 -2.75
N ILE A 201 -9.81 12.82 -2.24
CA ILE A 201 -8.79 13.34 -1.31
C ILE A 201 -8.85 12.58 0.02
N MET A 202 -10.05 12.39 0.57
CA MET A 202 -10.26 11.59 1.78
C MET A 202 -9.77 10.15 1.58
N ALA A 203 -10.07 9.53 0.44
CA ALA A 203 -9.65 8.18 0.10
C ALA A 203 -8.14 8.04 0.05
N ALA A 204 -7.45 8.92 -0.68
CA ALA A 204 -5.99 8.93 -0.73
C ALA A 204 -5.41 9.11 0.69
N TYR A 205 -6.00 9.99 1.50
CA TYR A 205 -5.53 10.31 2.86
C TYR A 205 -5.65 9.13 3.82
N VAL A 206 -6.78 8.39 3.78
CA VAL A 206 -6.96 7.20 4.63
C VAL A 206 -6.13 6.03 4.13
N VAL A 207 -5.92 5.89 2.82
CA VAL A 207 -5.06 4.84 2.24
C VAL A 207 -3.63 4.98 2.74
N GLU A 208 -3.04 6.18 2.65
CA GLU A 208 -1.69 6.48 3.16
C GLU A 208 -1.55 6.07 4.63
N ARG A 209 -2.52 6.47 5.47
CA ARG A 209 -2.53 6.14 6.91
C ARG A 209 -2.73 4.67 7.18
N ALA A 210 -3.60 4.00 6.44
CA ALA A 210 -3.83 2.57 6.61
C ALA A 210 -2.60 1.75 6.24
N ILE A 211 -1.80 2.17 5.25
CA ILE A 211 -0.53 1.53 4.93
C ILE A 211 0.45 1.62 6.10
N VAL A 212 0.62 2.82 6.67
CA VAL A 212 1.46 3.03 7.85
C VAL A 212 0.98 2.16 9.02
N ARG A 213 -0.34 2.16 9.29
CA ARG A 213 -0.92 1.31 10.33
C ARG A 213 -0.69 -0.19 10.08
N ALA A 214 -0.76 -0.65 8.84
CA ALA A 214 -0.55 -2.05 8.51
C ALA A 214 0.84 -2.55 8.96
N VAL A 215 1.85 -1.69 8.82
CA VAL A 215 3.22 -1.97 9.26
C VAL A 215 3.36 -1.85 10.78
N GLU A 216 2.86 -0.77 11.37
CA GLU A 216 2.94 -0.54 12.83
C GLU A 216 2.20 -1.62 13.65
N GLN A 217 1.16 -2.25 13.08
CA GLN A 217 0.40 -3.32 13.71
C GLN A 217 0.94 -4.72 13.38
N ALA A 218 1.92 -4.83 12.47
CA ALA A 218 2.52 -6.10 12.12
C ALA A 218 3.38 -6.64 13.27
N THR A 219 3.40 -7.95 13.41
CA THR A 219 4.28 -8.64 14.36
C THR A 219 5.33 -9.44 13.61
N SER A 220 6.54 -9.54 14.15
CA SER A 220 7.63 -10.24 13.47
C SER A 220 7.29 -11.70 13.19
N LEU A 221 7.75 -12.19 12.04
CA LEU A 221 7.84 -13.61 11.70
C LEU A 221 9.32 -14.00 11.52
N PRO A 222 9.69 -15.29 11.58
CA PRO A 222 11.05 -15.72 11.26
C PRO A 222 11.52 -15.15 9.91
N GLY A 223 12.62 -14.39 9.91
CA GLY A 223 13.16 -13.73 8.71
C GLY A 223 12.51 -12.40 8.32
N PHE A 224 11.34 -12.07 8.87
CA PHE A 224 10.57 -10.85 8.57
C PHE A 224 10.32 -10.06 9.86
N PRO A 225 11.27 -9.22 10.30
CA PRO A 225 11.06 -8.38 11.46
C PRO A 225 10.00 -7.30 11.16
N ASN A 226 9.26 -6.90 12.19
CA ASN A 226 8.41 -5.71 12.13
C ASN A 226 9.24 -4.43 12.33
N ASP A 227 8.56 -3.29 12.29
CA ASP A 227 9.16 -1.97 12.46
C ASP A 227 9.73 -1.72 13.87
N SER A 228 9.06 -2.25 14.91
CA SER A 228 9.43 -2.02 16.31
C SER A 228 10.58 -2.90 16.82
N ASP A 229 10.73 -4.12 16.30
CA ASP A 229 11.83 -5.05 16.64
C ASP A 229 13.12 -4.67 15.91
N CYS A 230 13.01 -3.90 14.83
CA CYS A 230 14.13 -3.28 14.17
C CYS A 230 14.71 -2.18 15.07
N GLN A 231 15.74 -2.50 15.87
CA GLN A 231 16.67 -1.51 16.47
C GLN A 231 17.51 -0.82 15.37
N ILE A 232 16.84 -0.34 14.33
CA ILE A 232 17.49 0.28 13.20
C ILE A 232 17.93 1.68 13.64
N LEU A 233 19.23 1.91 13.63
CA LEU A 233 19.77 3.24 13.81
C LEU A 233 19.31 4.08 12.63
N ASN A 234 18.57 5.16 12.89
CA ASN A 234 18.27 6.16 11.87
C ASN A 234 19.57 6.81 11.43
N SER A 235 20.19 6.29 10.36
CA SER A 235 21.27 7.00 9.69
C SER A 235 20.70 8.28 9.10
N SER A 236 21.30 9.42 9.44
CA SER A 236 20.93 10.71 8.87
C SER A 236 20.89 10.61 7.35
N ILE A 237 19.80 11.12 6.75
CA ILE A 237 19.62 11.20 5.30
C ILE A 237 20.79 12.00 4.73
N ASN A 238 21.75 11.32 4.09
CA ASN A 238 22.74 12.00 3.27
C ASN A 238 22.07 12.27 1.93
N ARG A 239 21.64 13.50 1.65
CA ARG A 239 21.14 13.83 0.31
C ARG A 239 22.29 13.66 -0.71
N ILE A 240 22.37 12.50 -1.34
CA ILE A 240 23.36 12.18 -2.38
C ILE A 240 22.94 12.76 -3.74
N LEU A 241 21.68 13.15 -3.90
CA LEU A 241 21.14 13.61 -5.18
C LEU A 241 21.24 15.13 -5.32
N THR A 242 22.11 15.59 -6.20
CA THR A 242 22.08 16.95 -6.73
C THR A 242 20.94 17.05 -7.73
N CYS A 243 19.85 17.73 -7.36
CA CYS A 243 18.82 18.13 -8.32
C CYS A 243 19.31 19.38 -9.06
N GLU A 244 19.80 19.21 -10.27
CA GLU A 244 19.97 20.34 -11.19
C GLU A 244 18.58 20.76 -11.70
N TYR A 245 18.30 22.05 -11.70
CA TYR A 245 17.08 22.57 -12.32
C TYR A 245 17.11 22.22 -13.81
N TRP A 246 15.94 21.97 -14.41
CA TRP A 246 15.83 21.70 -15.83
C TRP A 246 16.26 22.95 -16.63
N ASP A 247 17.55 23.05 -16.95
CA ASP A 247 18.10 24.18 -17.71
C ASP A 247 17.61 24.09 -19.17
N LEU A 248 16.68 24.97 -19.53
CA LEU A 248 16.12 25.13 -20.87
C LEU A 248 17.09 25.84 -21.83
N ASN A 249 18.36 25.45 -21.88
CA ASN A 249 19.23 25.79 -23.00
C ASN A 249 19.24 24.62 -24.00
N PRO A 250 18.24 24.50 -24.89
CA PRO A 250 18.30 23.51 -25.95
C PRO A 250 19.48 23.84 -26.87
N PRO A 251 20.23 22.84 -27.40
CA PRO A 251 21.03 23.06 -28.58
C PRO A 251 20.10 23.59 -29.69
N SER A 252 20.56 24.60 -30.41
CA SER A 252 19.85 25.36 -31.45
C SER A 252 19.31 24.48 -32.60
N CYS A 253 18.24 23.73 -32.35
CA CYS A 253 17.58 22.87 -33.33
C CYS A 253 16.06 22.97 -33.20
N PHE A 254 15.53 24.18 -33.38
CA PHE A 254 14.19 24.39 -33.94
C PHE A 254 14.24 25.67 -34.80
N THR A 255 14.55 25.47 -36.08
CA THR A 255 14.21 26.35 -37.20
C THR A 255 13.43 25.54 -38.20
#